data_AF-A0A3A4VVV3-F1
#
_entry.id   AF-A0A3A4VVV3-F1
#
_cell.length_a   1.000
_cell.length_b   1.000
_cell.length_c   1.000
_cell.angle_alpha   90.00
_cell.angle_beta   90.00
_cell.angle_gamma   90.00
#
_symmetry.space_group_name_H-M   'P 1'
#
loop_
_entity.id
_entity.type
_entity.pdbx_description
1 polymer ?
#
loop_
_entity_poly.entity_id
_entity_poly.type
_entity_poly.pdbx_seq_one_letter_code
_entity_poly.pdbx_strand_id
1 'polypeptide(L)'
;MSLTRSLKEVLGGAPGLAGLLAQARRIGQYDEMVRQLMAEPLKQHCRVATVRGETLVLLADSPVWAARLRFETPALLKRLALTPALSGIKAIQVKVSVRPEGGLY
;
A
#
# COMPACT_ATOMS: atom_id res chain seq x y z
N MET A 1 4.59 23.33 26.90
CA MET A 1 3.15 23.34 27.21
C MET A 1 2.48 22.22 26.42
N SER A 2 1.65 21.44 27.11
CA SER A 2 1.39 20.02 26.89
C SER A 2 0.42 19.71 25.74
N LEU A 3 0.83 18.86 24.79
CA LEU A 3 -0.05 18.19 23.81
C LEU A 3 0.14 16.66 23.81
N THR A 4 0.76 16.13 24.86
CA THR A 4 0.97 14.70 25.10
C THR A 4 0.07 14.19 26.23
N ARG A 5 -1.14 14.73 26.40
CA ARG A 5 -2.17 13.95 27.11
C ARG A 5 -2.37 12.70 26.27
N SER A 6 -1.94 11.58 26.85
CA SER A 6 -1.48 10.42 26.11
C SER A 6 -2.58 9.99 25.14
N LEU A 7 -2.25 9.81 23.86
CA LEU A 7 -3.18 9.27 22.87
C LEU A 7 -3.85 7.98 23.40
N LYS A 8 -3.16 7.24 24.29
CA LYS A 8 -3.71 6.10 25.05
C LYS A 8 -4.93 6.43 25.91
N GLU A 9 -5.00 7.58 26.57
CA GLU A 9 -6.16 8.02 27.38
C GLU A 9 -7.37 8.30 26.50
N VAL A 10 -7.16 8.94 25.33
CA VAL A 10 -8.26 9.23 24.39
C VAL A 10 -8.74 7.95 23.70
N LEU A 11 -7.82 7.02 23.39
CA LEU A 11 -8.14 5.70 22.82
C LEU A 11 -8.90 4.79 23.81
N GLY A 12 -8.73 4.98 25.12
CA GLY A 12 -9.44 4.21 26.14
C GLY A 12 -10.94 4.54 26.26
N GLY A 13 -11.37 5.72 25.81
CA GLY A 13 -12.76 6.17 25.91
C GLY A 13 -13.65 5.87 24.70
N ALA A 14 -13.09 5.40 23.58
CA ALA A 14 -13.83 5.18 22.34
C ALA A 14 -13.43 3.82 21.71
N PRO A 15 -14.12 2.71 22.04
CA PRO A 15 -13.80 1.38 21.50
C PRO A 15 -13.81 1.33 19.95
N GLY A 16 -14.60 2.19 19.30
CA GLY A 16 -14.58 2.34 17.84
C GLY A 16 -13.29 2.97 17.28
N LEU A 17 -12.66 3.88 18.03
CA LEU A 17 -11.42 4.55 17.61
C LEU A 17 -10.22 3.60 17.71
N ALA A 18 -10.17 2.75 18.74
CA ALA A 18 -9.17 1.70 18.88
C ALA A 18 -9.25 0.67 17.73
N GLY A 19 -10.48 0.29 17.32
CA GLY A 19 -10.72 -0.56 16.17
C GLY A 19 -10.26 0.06 14.85
N LEU A 20 -10.56 1.34 14.63
CA LEU A 20 -10.08 2.11 13.48
C LEU A 20 -8.54 2.20 13.44
N LEU A 21 -7.91 2.42 14.58
CA LEU A 21 -6.45 2.49 14.69
C LEU A 21 -5.79 1.14 14.38
N ALA A 22 -6.38 0.04 14.87
CA ALA A 22 -5.92 -1.31 14.57
C ALA A 22 -6.09 -1.65 13.09
N GLN A 23 -7.20 -1.25 12.48
CA GLN A 23 -7.45 -1.39 11.04
C GLN A 23 -6.43 -0.60 10.21
N ALA A 24 -6.17 0.66 10.57
CA ALA A 24 -5.18 1.51 9.91
C ALA A 24 -3.76 0.93 10.01
N ARG A 25 -3.39 0.36 11.18
CA ARG A 25 -2.11 -0.33 11.36
C ARG A 25 -1.99 -1.58 10.51
N ARG A 26 -3.05 -2.39 10.39
CA ARG A 26 -3.08 -3.54 9.48
C ARG A 26 -2.83 -3.13 8.04
N ILE A 27 -3.52 -2.08 7.57
CA ILE A 27 -3.33 -1.56 6.21
C ILE A 27 -1.88 -1.15 5.98
N GLY A 28 -1.25 -0.46 6.94
CA GLY A 28 0.17 -0.08 6.84
C GLY A 28 1.13 -1.27 6.82
N GLN A 29 0.85 -2.34 7.56
CA GLN A 29 1.68 -3.56 7.54
C GLN A 29 1.61 -4.28 6.20
N TYR A 30 0.42 -4.37 5.60
CA TYR A 30 0.25 -4.96 4.27
C TYR A 30 0.96 -4.12 3.19
N ASP A 31 0.91 -2.78 3.29
CA ASP A 31 1.61 -1.89 2.37
C ASP A 31 3.13 -2.13 2.41
N GLU A 32 3.71 -2.20 3.62
CA GLU A 32 5.14 -2.44 3.80
C GLU A 32 5.56 -3.82 3.28
N MET A 33 4.78 -4.88 3.55
CA MET A 33 5.09 -6.23 3.04
C MET A 33 5.08 -6.28 1.51
N VAL A 34 4.13 -5.61 0.86
CA VAL A 34 4.07 -5.58 -0.61
C VAL A 34 5.17 -4.70 -1.19
N ARG A 35 5.54 -3.59 -0.51
CA ARG A 35 6.72 -2.80 -0.90
C ARG A 35 7.99 -3.63 -0.81
N GLN A 36 8.21 -4.37 0.28
CA GLN A 36 9.39 -5.24 0.48
C GLN A 36 9.55 -6.28 -0.65
N LEU A 37 8.44 -6.77 -1.22
CA LEU A 37 8.44 -7.70 -2.34
C LEU A 37 8.78 -7.05 -3.70
N MET A 38 8.64 -5.73 -3.86
CA MET A 38 9.04 -5.05 -5.09
C MET A 38 10.57 -4.89 -5.14
N ALA A 39 11.17 -5.09 -6.32
CA ALA A 39 12.60 -4.84 -6.53
C ALA A 39 12.84 -3.34 -6.81
N GLU A 40 13.96 -2.78 -6.34
CA GLU A 40 14.45 -1.50 -6.86
C GLU A 40 14.65 -1.59 -8.40
N PRO A 41 14.33 -0.52 -9.16
CA PRO A 41 13.83 0.80 -8.75
C PRO A 41 12.30 0.91 -8.63
N LEU A 42 11.54 -0.18 -8.79
CA LEU A 42 10.07 -0.13 -8.74
C LEU A 42 9.56 0.28 -7.35
N LYS A 43 10.24 -0.09 -6.26
CA LYS A 43 9.92 0.40 -4.90
C LYS A 43 9.84 1.93 -4.77
N GLN A 44 10.63 2.65 -5.56
CA GLN A 44 10.73 4.12 -5.50
C GLN A 44 9.67 4.80 -6.37
N HIS A 45 9.25 4.13 -7.45
CA HIS A 45 8.36 4.70 -8.46
C HIS A 45 6.99 4.03 -8.54
N CYS A 46 6.76 3.00 -7.72
CA CYS A 46 5.53 2.25 -7.64
C CYS A 46 5.14 2.03 -6.18
N ARG A 47 3.86 2.23 -5.86
CA ARG A 47 3.29 2.02 -4.53
C ARG A 47 2.02 1.19 -4.63
N VAL A 48 1.67 0.48 -3.56
CA VAL A 48 0.33 -0.12 -3.48
C VAL A 48 -0.67 0.99 -3.23
N ALA A 49 -1.75 0.98 -3.98
CA ALA A 49 -2.88 1.88 -3.75
C ALA A 49 -3.90 1.25 -2.81
N THR A 50 -4.26 0.00 -3.09
CA THR A 50 -5.28 -0.75 -2.36
C THR A 50 -5.30 -2.20 -2.84
N VAL A 51 -5.86 -3.08 -2.04
CA VAL A 51 -6.36 -4.39 -2.49
C VAL A 51 -7.88 -4.31 -2.62
N ARG A 52 -8.45 -4.77 -3.74
CA ARG A 52 -9.89 -4.83 -4.00
C ARG A 52 -10.28 -6.27 -4.31
N GLY A 53 -10.85 -6.96 -3.34
CA GLY A 53 -11.12 -8.40 -3.45
C GLY A 53 -9.82 -9.15 -3.74
N GLU A 54 -9.76 -9.81 -4.91
CA GLU A 54 -8.58 -10.56 -5.36
C GLU A 54 -7.64 -9.73 -6.26
N THR A 55 -7.84 -8.41 -6.38
CA THR A 55 -7.04 -7.53 -7.25
C THR A 55 -6.17 -6.57 -6.45
N LEU A 56 -4.86 -6.60 -6.69
CA LEU A 56 -3.91 -5.64 -6.17
C LEU A 56 -3.82 -4.42 -7.10
N VAL A 57 -4.12 -3.24 -6.60
CA VAL A 57 -3.98 -2.00 -7.37
C VAL A 57 -2.64 -1.36 -7.03
N LEU A 58 -1.79 -1.19 -8.03
CA LEU A 58 -0.51 -0.52 -7.94
C LEU A 58 -0.57 0.84 -8.65
N LEU A 59 0.02 1.86 -8.04
CA LEU A 59 0.19 3.18 -8.61
C LEU A 59 1.65 3.37 -9.01
N ALA A 60 1.89 3.76 -10.25
CA ALA A 60 3.20 4.17 -10.74
C ALA A 60 3.26 5.70 -10.91
N ASP A 61 4.42 6.30 -10.66
CA ASP A 61 4.62 7.75 -10.71
C ASP A 61 4.59 8.31 -12.14
N SER A 62 4.86 7.49 -13.15
CA SER A 62 4.85 7.90 -14.55
C SER A 62 4.37 6.78 -15.48
N PRO A 63 3.96 7.11 -16.72
CA PRO A 63 3.61 6.11 -17.74
C PRO A 63 4.74 5.12 -18.02
N VAL A 64 5.99 5.55 -17.96
CA VAL A 64 7.18 4.70 -18.16
C VAL A 64 7.26 3.62 -17.08
N TRP A 65 7.08 4.01 -15.81
CA TRP A 65 7.08 3.07 -14.69
C TRP A 65 5.84 2.17 -14.70
N ALA A 66 4.69 2.69 -15.13
CA ALA A 66 3.49 1.86 -15.31
C ALA A 66 3.69 0.78 -16.39
N ALA A 67 4.34 1.12 -17.51
CA ALA A 67 4.66 0.15 -18.55
C ALA A 67 5.60 -0.94 -18.04
N ARG A 68 6.67 -0.56 -17.32
CA ARG A 68 7.61 -1.50 -16.70
C ARG A 68 6.93 -2.40 -15.66
N LEU A 69 6.06 -1.84 -14.83
CA LEU A 69 5.32 -2.62 -13.83
C LEU A 69 4.32 -3.60 -14.46
N ARG A 70 3.69 -3.23 -15.59
CA ARG A 70 2.85 -4.15 -16.37
C ARG A 70 3.67 -5.31 -16.96
N PHE A 71 4.89 -5.04 -17.41
CA PHE A 71 5.80 -6.09 -17.88
C PHE A 71 6.18 -7.08 -16.76
N GLU A 72 6.44 -6.57 -15.55
CA GLU A 72 6.81 -7.37 -14.36
C GLU A 72 5.61 -8.05 -13.67
N THR A 73 4.38 -7.65 -14.02
CA THR A 73 3.13 -8.14 -13.40
C THR A 73 3.02 -9.68 -13.35
N PRO A 74 3.32 -10.43 -14.44
CA PRO A 74 3.24 -11.89 -14.41
C PRO A 74 4.21 -12.53 -13.41
N ALA A 75 5.43 -11.99 -13.29
CA ALA A 75 6.42 -12.47 -12.33
C ALA A 75 6.02 -12.10 -10.90
N LEU A 76 5.48 -10.90 -10.69
CA LEU A 76 5.00 -10.44 -9.39
C LEU A 76 3.81 -11.28 -8.91
N LEU A 77 2.84 -11.60 -9.79
CA LEU A 77 1.72 -12.49 -9.47
C LEU A 77 2.18 -13.87 -9.00
N LYS A 78 3.19 -14.46 -9.66
CA LYS A 78 3.76 -15.74 -9.22
C LYS A 78 4.34 -15.65 -7.81
N ARG A 79 5.06 -14.56 -7.51
CA ARG A 79 5.64 -14.34 -6.16
C ARG A 79 4.58 -14.09 -5.09
N LEU A 80 3.50 -13.39 -5.43
CA LEU A 80 2.34 -13.18 -4.56
C LEU A 80 1.63 -14.50 -4.25
N ALA A 81 1.42 -15.37 -5.25
CA ALA A 81 0.82 -16.68 -5.08
C ALA A 81 1.66 -17.61 -4.16
N LEU A 82 2.99 -17.48 -4.19
CA LEU A 82 3.90 -18.22 -3.31
C LEU A 82 3.91 -17.69 -1.86
N THR A 83 3.28 -16.56 -1.59
CA THR A 83 3.23 -15.94 -0.26
C THR A 83 1.88 -16.25 0.39
N PRO A 84 1.80 -17.07 1.46
CA PRO A 84 0.54 -17.52 2.03
C PRO A 84 -0.41 -16.38 2.40
N ALA A 85 0.15 -15.29 2.96
CA ALA A 85 -0.60 -14.10 3.37
C ALA A 85 -1.17 -13.26 2.21
N LEU A 86 -0.70 -13.46 0.98
CA LEU A 86 -1.07 -12.69 -0.22
C LEU A 86 -1.62 -13.59 -1.35
N SER A 87 -1.77 -14.88 -1.08
CA SER A 87 -2.24 -15.90 -2.02
C SER A 87 -3.66 -15.66 -2.56
N GLY A 88 -4.45 -14.83 -1.87
CA GLY A 88 -5.77 -14.39 -2.34
C GLY A 88 -5.72 -13.37 -3.50
N ILE A 89 -4.54 -12.84 -3.86
CA ILE A 89 -4.41 -11.89 -4.97
C ILE A 89 -4.21 -12.67 -6.28
N LYS A 90 -5.14 -12.52 -7.21
CA LYS A 90 -5.13 -13.18 -8.53
C LYS A 90 -4.89 -12.22 -9.68
N ALA A 91 -5.06 -10.91 -9.46
CA ALA A 91 -4.87 -9.90 -10.50
C ALA A 91 -4.10 -8.69 -9.98
N ILE A 92 -3.36 -8.02 -10.88
CA ILE A 92 -2.71 -6.75 -10.60
C ILE A 92 -3.22 -5.71 -11.59
N GLN A 93 -3.72 -4.59 -11.07
CA GLN A 93 -4.13 -3.44 -11.85
C GLN A 93 -3.11 -2.31 -11.67
N VAL A 94 -2.53 -1.83 -12.77
CA VAL A 94 -1.55 -0.73 -12.75
C VAL A 94 -2.20 0.57 -13.19
N LYS A 95 -2.17 1.57 -12.31
CA LYS A 95 -2.63 2.94 -12.54
C LYS A 95 -1.45 3.91 -12.49
N VAL A 96 -1.50 5.00 -13.24
CA VAL A 96 -0.54 6.09 -13.12
C VAL A 96 -1.09 7.09 -12.10
N SER A 97 -0.30 7.43 -11.09
CA SER A 97 -0.63 8.51 -10.17
C SER A 97 -0.21 9.82 -10.82
N VAL A 98 -1.17 10.73 -11.05
CA VAL A 98 -0.82 12.12 -11.33
C VAL A 98 -0.53 12.74 -9.96
N ARG A 99 0.75 12.83 -9.58
CA ARG A 99 1.13 13.74 -8.49
C ARG A 99 1.00 15.14 -9.07
N PRO A 100 0.13 16.03 -8.56
CA PRO A 100 0.14 17.41 -9.02
C PRO A 100 1.52 17.98 -8.69
N GLU A 101 2.29 18.27 -9.72
CA GLU A 101 3.50 19.06 -9.63
C GLU A 101 3.14 20.46 -9.10
N GLY A 102 3.43 20.74 -7.82
CA GLY A 102 3.29 22.09 -7.25
C GLY A 102 2.36 22.29 -6.06
N GLY A 103 2.14 21.28 -5.21
CA GLY A 103 1.52 21.52 -3.89
C GLY A 103 2.55 22.01 -2.86
N LEU A 104 2.99 23.26 -2.95
CA LEU A 104 3.71 23.94 -1.87
C LEU A 104 2.72 24.17 -0.71
N TYR A 105 3.04 23.64 0.47
CA TYR A 105 2.55 24.12 1.75
C TYR A 105 3.64 24.96 2.41
#